data_AF-A0A2W6AEJ0-F1
#
_entry.id   AF-A0A2W6AEJ0-F1
#
_cell.length_a   1.000
_cell.length_b   1.000
_cell.length_c   1.000
_cell.angle_alpha   90.00
_cell.angle_beta   90.00
_cell.angle_gamma   90.00
#
_symmetry.space_group_name_H-M   'P 1'
#
loop_
_entity.id
_entity.type
_entity.pdbx_description
1 polymer ?
#
loop_
_entity_poly.entity_id
_entity_poly.type
_entity_poly.pdbx_seq_one_letter_code
_entity_poly.pdbx_strand_id
1 'polypeptide(L)'
;MSDSSNGGGYGFLAQRAYLYLSEQGQPVEEDTLIRYIFSALPGQNPAKINVEVWRGVLPSVLGDSSRFQPLGGRMWVAAGLAVEAAPVADELASLEYIALDTETTGLEAGRHRIIEVAAL
;
A
#
# COMPACT_ATOMS: atom_id res chain seq x y z
N MET A 1 8.25 -28.24 13.93
CA MET A 1 8.51 -28.21 12.47
C MET A 1 7.17 -28.13 11.74
N SER A 2 6.80 -26.95 11.28
CA SER A 2 5.77 -26.75 10.24
C SER A 2 6.06 -25.38 9.62
N ASP A 3 7.06 -25.35 8.75
CA ASP A 3 7.39 -24.21 7.90
C ASP A 3 6.61 -24.39 6.60
N SER A 4 5.44 -23.77 6.51
CA SER A 4 4.57 -23.80 5.34
C SER A 4 5.00 -22.71 4.35
N SER A 5 6.17 -22.89 3.74
CA SER A 5 6.63 -22.06 2.63
C SER A 5 5.91 -22.46 1.33
N ASN A 6 4.67 -22.00 1.17
CA ASN A 6 3.93 -22.13 -0.10
C ASN A 6 4.05 -20.86 -0.97
N GLY A 7 5.21 -20.17 -0.91
CA GLY A 7 5.45 -18.84 -1.46
C GLY A 7 5.83 -18.77 -2.95
N GLY A 8 5.44 -19.75 -3.78
CA GLY A 8 5.97 -19.88 -5.15
C GLY A 8 5.03 -19.52 -6.31
N GLY A 9 3.71 -19.54 -6.12
CA GLY A 9 2.77 -19.59 -7.27
C GLY A 9 2.28 -18.24 -7.80
N TYR A 10 2.20 -17.22 -6.95
CA TYR A 10 1.43 -16.01 -7.25
C TYR A 10 2.25 -14.72 -7.36
N GLY A 11 3.58 -14.83 -7.50
CA GLY A 11 4.48 -13.66 -7.54
C GLY A 11 4.07 -12.59 -8.55
N PHE A 12 3.57 -12.99 -9.73
CA PHE A 12 3.08 -12.04 -10.74
C PHE A 12 1.79 -11.34 -10.31
N LEU A 13 0.88 -12.04 -9.63
CA LEU A 13 -0.38 -11.48 -9.12
C LEU A 13 -0.11 -10.50 -7.97
N ALA A 14 0.81 -10.85 -7.08
CA ALA A 14 1.28 -9.96 -6.02
C ALA A 14 1.93 -8.70 -6.61
N GLN A 15 2.81 -8.85 -7.61
CA GLN A 15 3.42 -7.68 -8.27
C GLN A 15 2.36 -6.78 -8.94
N ARG A 16 1.37 -7.39 -9.61
CA ARG A 16 0.25 -6.67 -10.22
C ARG A 16 -0.60 -5.93 -9.19
N ALA A 17 -0.89 -6.57 -8.05
CA ALA A 17 -1.60 -5.96 -6.94
C ALA A 17 -0.85 -4.74 -6.39
N TYR A 18 0.46 -4.87 -6.21
CA TYR A 18 1.32 -3.80 -5.71
C TYR A 18 1.30 -2.58 -6.64
N LEU A 19 1.57 -2.79 -7.93
CA LEU A 19 1.56 -1.71 -8.91
C LEU A 19 0.20 -0.97 -8.92
N TYR A 20 -0.89 -1.72 -8.90
CA TYR A 20 -2.23 -1.13 -8.88
C TYR A 20 -2.50 -0.33 -7.62
N LEU A 21 -2.22 -0.86 -6.44
CA LEU A 21 -2.42 -0.15 -5.18
C LEU A 21 -1.51 1.08 -5.06
N SER A 22 -0.27 1.00 -5.56
CA SER A 22 0.65 2.13 -5.63
C SER A 22 0.18 3.22 -6.59
N GLU A 23 -0.39 2.85 -7.75
CA GLU A 23 -0.96 3.80 -8.71
C GLU A 23 -2.22 4.48 -8.17
N GLN A 24 -3.07 3.76 -7.43
CA GLN A 24 -4.27 4.33 -6.84
C GLN A 24 -3.97 5.35 -5.74
N GLY A 25 -2.88 5.19 -4.99
CA GLY A 25 -2.50 6.12 -3.92
C GLY A 25 -3.46 6.14 -2.71
N GLN A 26 -4.52 5.34 -2.73
CA GLN A 26 -5.61 5.35 -1.76
C GLN A 26 -6.12 3.92 -1.49
N PRO A 27 -6.82 3.68 -0.36
CA PRO A 27 -7.43 2.39 -0.07
C PRO A 27 -8.37 1.93 -1.19
N VAL A 28 -8.26 0.66 -1.56
CA VAL A 28 -9.11 0.04 -2.59
C VAL A 28 -9.94 -1.08 -1.99
N GLU A 29 -11.22 -1.15 -2.39
CA GLU A 29 -12.11 -2.25 -2.01
C GLU A 29 -11.58 -3.60 -2.49
N GLU A 30 -11.65 -4.59 -1.62
CA GLU A 30 -11.23 -5.97 -1.88
C GLU A 30 -11.83 -6.55 -3.16
N ASP A 31 -13.12 -6.31 -3.41
CA ASP A 31 -13.82 -6.81 -4.60
C ASP A 31 -13.25 -6.21 -5.90
N THR A 32 -12.90 -4.92 -5.87
CA THR A 32 -12.26 -4.22 -6.98
C THR A 32 -10.85 -4.75 -7.21
N LEU A 33 -10.09 -4.94 -6.13
CA LEU A 33 -8.75 -5.49 -6.18
C LEU A 33 -8.75 -6.93 -6.73
N ILE A 34 -9.69 -7.77 -6.30
CA ILE A 34 -9.88 -9.14 -6.82
C ILE A 34 -10.15 -9.11 -8.32
N ARG A 35 -11.10 -8.29 -8.78
CA ARG A 35 -11.39 -8.19 -10.22
C ARG A 35 -10.16 -7.75 -11.02
N TYR A 36 -9.39 -6.80 -10.50
CA TYR A 36 -8.20 -6.31 -11.17
C TYR A 36 -7.08 -7.36 -11.25
N ILE A 37 -6.78 -8.03 -10.14
CA ILE A 37 -5.69 -9.01 -10.04
C ILE A 37 -6.02 -10.25 -10.88
N PHE A 38 -7.16 -10.87 -10.64
CA PHE A 38 -7.50 -12.18 -11.21
C PHE A 38 -7.96 -12.10 -12.68
N SER A 39 -8.27 -10.91 -13.20
CA SER A 39 -8.52 -10.72 -14.64
C SER A 39 -7.31 -10.96 -15.52
N ALA A 40 -6.10 -10.95 -14.95
CA ALA A 40 -4.87 -11.26 -15.67
C ALA A 40 -4.65 -12.76 -15.90
N LEU A 41 -5.45 -13.64 -15.26
CA LEU A 41 -5.33 -15.07 -15.47
C LEU A 41 -5.91 -15.48 -16.83
N PRO A 42 -5.30 -16.45 -17.53
CA PRO A 42 -5.80 -16.94 -18.81
C PRO A 42 -7.27 -17.40 -18.73
N GLY A 43 -8.08 -17.00 -19.72
CA GLY A 43 -9.48 -17.41 -19.81
C GLY A 43 -10.44 -16.67 -18.87
N GLN A 44 -9.96 -15.71 -18.07
CA GLN A 44 -10.83 -14.87 -17.25
C GLN A 44 -11.38 -13.68 -18.05
N ASN A 45 -12.65 -13.35 -17.82
CA ASN A 45 -13.25 -12.11 -18.29
C ASN A 45 -13.44 -11.18 -17.08
N PRO A 46 -12.87 -9.96 -17.07
CA PRO A 46 -12.98 -9.02 -15.95
C PRO A 46 -14.42 -8.78 -15.47
N ALA A 47 -15.38 -8.73 -16.41
CA ALA A 47 -16.79 -8.51 -16.11
C ALA A 47 -17.49 -9.72 -15.47
N LYS A 48 -16.90 -10.92 -15.57
CA LYS A 48 -17.48 -12.19 -15.08
C LYS A 48 -16.68 -12.82 -13.94
N ILE A 49 -15.71 -12.11 -13.36
CA ILE A 49 -14.96 -12.63 -12.21
C ILE A 49 -15.91 -12.88 -11.05
N ASN A 50 -15.95 -14.12 -10.59
CA ASN A 50 -16.66 -14.50 -9.38
C ASN A 50 -15.80 -14.12 -8.17
N VAL A 51 -16.09 -12.97 -7.58
CA VAL A 51 -15.31 -12.38 -6.49
C VAL A 51 -15.27 -13.29 -5.27
N GLU A 52 -16.38 -13.97 -4.94
CA GLU A 52 -16.47 -14.83 -3.75
C GLU A 52 -15.52 -16.03 -3.80
N VAL A 53 -15.29 -16.59 -4.99
CA VAL A 53 -14.33 -17.69 -5.18
C VAL A 53 -12.90 -17.24 -4.89
N TRP A 54 -12.53 -16.05 -5.37
CA TRP A 54 -11.18 -15.53 -5.26
C TRP A 54 -10.90 -14.83 -3.92
N ARG A 55 -11.95 -14.47 -3.19
CA ARG A 55 -11.85 -13.86 -1.85
C ARG A 55 -11.02 -14.72 -0.89
N GLY A 56 -11.23 -16.04 -0.91
CA GLY A 56 -10.46 -16.98 -0.08
C GLY A 56 -8.99 -17.15 -0.51
N VAL A 57 -8.67 -16.83 -1.76
CA VAL A 57 -7.32 -16.97 -2.35
C VAL A 57 -6.51 -15.69 -2.20
N LEU A 58 -7.16 -14.53 -2.13
CA LEU A 58 -6.52 -13.23 -2.01
C LEU A 58 -5.49 -13.15 -0.86
N PRO A 59 -5.78 -13.65 0.37
CA PRO A 59 -4.80 -13.68 1.44
C PRO A 59 -3.55 -14.50 1.10
N SER A 60 -3.65 -15.56 0.30
CA SER A 60 -2.47 -16.32 -0.16
C SER A 60 -1.69 -15.60 -1.26
N VAL A 61 -2.33 -14.70 -2.00
CA VAL A 61 -1.66 -13.86 -3.00
C VAL A 61 -0.94 -12.68 -2.34
N LEU A 62 -1.53 -12.08 -1.31
CA LEU A 62 -1.02 -10.89 -0.65
C LEU A 62 -0.20 -11.18 0.62
N GLY A 63 -0.53 -12.25 1.33
CA GLY A 63 -0.16 -12.50 2.73
C GLY A 63 1.31 -12.81 2.98
N ASP A 64 2.08 -13.15 1.95
CA ASP A 64 3.52 -13.41 2.08
C ASP A 64 4.38 -12.14 1.93
N SER A 65 3.78 -10.95 1.78
CA SER A 65 4.56 -9.73 1.62
C SER A 65 4.11 -8.61 2.54
N SER A 66 5.08 -8.01 3.24
CA SER A 66 4.96 -6.77 4.00
C SER A 66 4.61 -5.54 3.14
N ARG A 67 4.30 -5.73 1.85
CA ARG A 67 3.95 -4.70 0.87
C ARG A 67 2.46 -4.37 0.83
N PHE A 68 1.63 -5.13 1.53
CA PHE A 68 0.18 -4.92 1.57
C PHE A 68 -0.29 -4.77 3.00
N GLN A 69 -1.24 -3.86 3.19
CA GLN A 69 -1.89 -3.69 4.49
C GLN A 69 -3.40 -3.78 4.30
N PRO A 70 -4.07 -4.74 4.99
CA PRO A 70 -5.51 -4.71 5.09
C PRO A 70 -5.93 -3.55 6.00
N LEU A 71 -6.91 -2.80 5.54
CA LEU A 71 -7.64 -1.79 6.30
C LEU A 71 -9.02 -2.35 6.66
N GLY A 72 -9.63 -1.81 7.72
CA GLY A 72 -10.98 -2.21 8.13
C GLY A 72 -11.99 -2.11 6.98
N GLY A 73 -13.03 -2.94 7.01
CA GLY A 73 -14.08 -2.90 5.99
C GLY A 73 -13.71 -3.52 4.63
N ARG A 74 -12.76 -4.47 4.60
CA ARG A 74 -12.28 -5.14 3.36
C ARG A 74 -11.64 -4.17 2.37
N MET A 75 -10.81 -3.29 2.91
CA MET A 75 -10.04 -2.34 2.12
C MET A 75 -8.57 -2.77 2.13
N TRP A 76 -7.86 -2.49 1.04
CA TRP A 76 -6.44 -2.83 0.90
C TRP A 76 -5.66 -1.63 0.41
N VAL A 77 -4.45 -1.45 0.91
CA VAL A 77 -3.54 -0.39 0.50
C VAL A 77 -2.11 -0.94 0.42
N ALA A 78 -1.26 -0.30 -0.40
CA ALA A 78 0.16 -0.60 -0.39
C ALA A 78 0.79 -0.15 0.95
N ALA A 79 1.62 -1.01 1.54
CA ALA A 79 2.34 -0.68 2.76
C ALA A 79 3.28 0.51 2.50
N GLY A 80 3.24 1.50 3.39
CA GLY A 80 3.88 2.82 3.20
C GLY A 80 2.89 3.93 2.87
N LEU A 81 1.85 3.66 2.08
CA LEU A 81 0.74 4.60 1.84
C LEU A 81 -0.34 4.53 2.93
N ALA A 82 -0.40 3.43 3.67
CA ALA A 82 -1.33 3.27 4.79
C ALA A 82 -1.13 4.33 5.90
N VAL A 83 0.08 4.88 6.03
CA VAL A 83 0.39 5.95 6.99
C VAL A 83 -0.30 7.26 6.61
N GLU A 84 -0.51 7.51 5.31
CA GLU A 84 -1.26 8.67 4.81
C GLU A 84 -2.78 8.43 4.84
N ALA A 85 -3.23 7.17 4.73
CA ALA A 85 -4.65 6.80 4.75
C ALA A 85 -5.22 6.56 6.16
N ALA A 86 -4.37 6.38 7.16
CA ALA A 86 -4.75 6.43 8.57
C ALA A 86 -5.09 7.88 8.97
N PRO A 87 -5.88 8.12 10.02
CA PRO A 87 -6.16 9.47 10.52
C PRO A 87 -4.92 10.11 11.21
N VAL A 88 -3.71 9.86 10.70
CA VAL A 88 -2.50 10.61 11.07
C VAL A 88 -2.61 12.05 10.59
N ALA A 89 -3.50 12.35 9.63
CA ALA A 89 -3.87 13.73 9.30
C ALA A 89 -4.43 14.49 10.51
N ASP A 90 -5.14 13.82 11.42
CA ASP A 90 -5.63 14.42 12.67
C ASP A 90 -4.49 14.59 13.69
N GLU A 91 -3.58 13.61 13.80
CA GLU A 91 -2.43 13.72 14.70
C GLU A 91 -1.45 14.82 14.25
N LEU A 92 -1.13 14.92 12.95
CA LEU A 92 -0.26 15.97 12.41
C LEU A 92 -0.91 17.36 12.51
N ALA A 93 -2.22 17.45 12.32
CA ALA A 93 -2.96 18.71 12.51
C ALA A 93 -3.05 19.11 13.99
N SER A 94 -2.99 18.14 14.91
CA SER A 94 -2.95 18.37 16.36
C SER A 94 -1.56 18.62 16.93
N LEU A 95 -0.51 18.39 16.14
CA LEU A 95 0.87 18.62 16.57
C LEU A 95 1.15 20.12 16.65
N GLU A 96 1.41 20.61 17.85
CA GLU A 96 1.99 21.94 18.03
C GLU A 96 3.45 21.90 17.56
N TYR A 97 3.74 22.57 16.45
CA TYR A 97 5.10 22.70 15.92
C TYR A 97 5.51 24.16 15.81
N ILE A 98 6.81 24.41 15.94
CA ILE A 98 7.42 25.71 15.67
C ILE A 98 8.24 25.57 14.39
N ALA A 99 7.89 26.32 13.36
CA ALA A 99 8.69 26.41 12.15
C ALA A 99 9.86 27.38 12.41
N LEU A 100 11.08 26.83 12.42
CA LEU A 100 12.31 27.63 12.51
C LEU A 100 12.88 27.77 11.09
N ASP A 101 12.80 28.98 10.54
CA ASP A 101 13.52 29.31 9.31
C ASP A 101 14.98 29.63 9.67
N THR A 102 15.86 28.66 9.48
CA THR A 102 17.30 28.88 9.62
C THR A 102 17.87 29.23 8.25
N GLU A 103 18.25 30.49 8.05
CA GLU A 103 18.97 30.90 6.85
C GLU A 103 20.37 30.25 6.85
N THR A 104 20.47 29.04 6.32
CA THR A 104 21.76 28.38 6.08
C THR A 104 22.36 28.94 4.80
N THR A 105 23.13 30.03 4.94
CA THR A 105 23.97 30.53 3.85
C THR A 105 24.94 29.41 3.41
N GLY A 106 24.88 29.00 2.14
CA GLY A 106 25.75 27.98 1.55
C GLY A 106 25.10 26.69 1.04
N LEU A 107 23.76 26.55 1.09
CA LEU A 107 23.07 25.43 0.44
C LEU A 107 22.91 25.66 -1.07
N GLU A 108 23.39 24.71 -1.87
CA GLU A 108 23.12 24.68 -3.31
C GLU A 108 21.76 24.01 -3.56
N ALA A 109 20.81 24.78 -4.11
CA ALA A 109 19.52 24.26 -4.53
C ALA A 109 19.71 23.11 -5.52
N GLY A 110 19.24 21.90 -5.14
CA GLY A 110 19.35 20.68 -5.95
C GLY A 110 20.42 19.69 -5.49
N ARG A 111 21.42 20.12 -4.70
CA ARG A 111 22.44 19.21 -4.14
C ARG A 111 22.16 18.85 -2.69
N HIS A 112 21.60 19.79 -1.92
CA HIS A 112 21.30 19.59 -0.51
C HIS A 112 19.79 19.73 -0.27
N ARG A 113 19.19 18.73 0.36
CA ARG A 113 17.84 18.79 0.92
C ARG A 113 17.96 18.35 2.38
N ILE A 114 17.81 19.27 3.31
CA ILE A 114 17.82 19.00 4.75
C ILE A 114 16.42 19.33 5.25
N ILE A 115 15.78 18.36 5.89
CA ILE A 115 14.55 18.57 6.65
C ILE A 115 14.89 18.14 8.08
N GLU A 116 15.01 19.10 8.99
CA GLU A 116 15.12 18.82 10.42
C GLU A 116 13.74 18.90 11.05
N VAL A 117 13.33 17.82 11.71
CA VAL A 117 12.11 17.77 12.51
C VAL A 117 12.56 17.46 13.94
N ALA A 118 12.42 18.45 14.82
CA ALA A 118 12.56 18.24 16.26
C ALA A 118 11.16 18.13 16.87
N ALA A 119 10.91 17.00 17.54
CA ALA A 119 9.75 16.81 18.40
C ALA A 119 10.22 16.88 19.86
N LEU A 120 9.39 17.47 20.73
CA LEU A 120 9.59 17.52 22.18
C LEU A 120 8.95 16.30 22.86
#